data_AF-A0AAV4NXI0-F1
#
_entry.id   AF-A0AAV4NXI0-F1
#
_cell.length_a   1.000
_cell.length_b   1.000
_cell.length_c   1.000
_cell.angle_alpha   90.00
_cell.angle_beta   90.00
_cell.angle_gamma   90.00
#
_symmetry.space_group_name_H-M   'P 1'
#
loop_
_entity.id
_entity.type
_entity.pdbx_description
1 polymer ?
#
loop_
_entity_poly.entity_id
_entity_poly.type
_entity_poly.pdbx_seq_one_letter_code
_entity_poly.pdbx_strand_id
1 'polypeptide(L)'
;MHAFKFENYTHVNFNMDILKAKLVWVDGRCYRQLPLRETSHADHDNQIVQPVTSISHRDEDYENTDLPVKHRGDVFFYVFVIPKDFVKYVVGAKAAKKKQIEESTSTVLEIPKPTDLKNTDEADITIIGKSIGSVVRSYERVRRLVDDMRWRTMEFTHFISIPMNDQNIQEKFLHFKNDVLRTCKGSQGIDDNIFVSPAKLHLTIAMLTLLTNQEKEKATSILQNCKNYILNLLSGKPLNIEVKGVEYMNDEPEEVTVLYGKVKETKSNCLQLIANKLLEEFEQSPLGRRATYDDPSNVKLHVTLMKAKTGARGYRETFDASQILEKYADYSFGETTVSEIHISVRFNAGKNYYQSIHVLEL
;
A
#
# COMPACT_ATOMS: atom_id res chain seq x y z
N MET A 1 -47.24 18.18 27.60
CA MET A 1 -45.95 18.31 28.31
C MET A 1 -45.44 16.89 28.57
N HIS A 2 -44.81 16.28 27.57
CA HIS A 2 -44.25 14.93 27.69
C HIS A 2 -42.74 15.03 27.68
N ALA A 3 -42.17 14.73 28.85
CA ALA A 3 -40.74 14.56 29.06
C ALA A 3 -40.32 13.14 28.66
N PHE A 4 -39.14 13.09 28.06
CA PHE A 4 -38.41 11.91 27.62
C PHE A 4 -38.21 10.85 28.72
N LYS A 5 -38.33 9.58 28.32
CA LYS A 5 -37.51 8.48 28.84
C LYS A 5 -37.04 7.63 27.66
N PHE A 6 -35.73 7.65 27.44
CA PHE A 6 -35.01 6.71 26.59
C PHE A 6 -34.67 5.47 27.42
N GLU A 7 -35.06 4.29 26.97
CA GLU A 7 -34.49 3.01 27.42
C GLU A 7 -34.30 2.07 26.21
N ASN A 8 -33.02 1.89 25.84
CA ASN A 8 -32.27 0.69 25.41
C ASN A 8 -32.83 -0.38 24.45
N TYR A 9 -31.83 -1.06 23.83
CA TYR A 9 -31.83 -2.31 23.04
C TYR A 9 -32.01 -2.11 21.51
N THR A 10 -31.17 -2.62 20.60
CA THR A 10 -30.02 -3.54 20.68
C THR A 10 -29.19 -3.43 19.39
N HIS A 11 -27.87 -3.28 19.49
CA HIS A 11 -26.97 -3.59 18.38
C HIS A 11 -26.98 -5.11 18.16
N VAL A 12 -27.47 -5.57 17.01
CA VAL A 12 -27.32 -6.99 16.61
C VAL A 12 -25.90 -7.16 16.06
N ASN A 13 -25.03 -7.74 16.88
CA ASN A 13 -23.75 -8.29 16.47
C ASN A 13 -23.98 -9.48 15.53
N PHE A 14 -23.62 -9.34 14.25
CA PHE A 14 -23.48 -10.47 13.34
C PHE A 14 -22.09 -11.09 13.53
N ASN A 15 -21.93 -11.91 14.56
CA ASN A 15 -20.73 -12.72 14.74
C ASN A 15 -20.95 -14.06 14.02
N MET A 16 -20.45 -14.19 12.79
CA MET A 16 -20.48 -15.46 12.04
C MET A 16 -19.19 -16.22 12.30
N ASP A 17 -19.25 -17.27 13.13
CA ASP A 17 -18.17 -18.23 13.26
C ASP A 17 -18.17 -19.14 12.02
N ILE A 18 -17.32 -18.82 11.05
CA ILE A 18 -17.19 -19.50 9.75
C ILE A 18 -16.91 -21.01 9.93
N LEU A 19 -16.35 -21.40 11.08
CA LEU A 19 -16.04 -22.79 11.41
C LEU A 19 -17.26 -23.59 11.92
N LYS A 20 -18.40 -22.93 12.21
CA LYS A 20 -19.63 -23.57 12.75
C LYS A 20 -20.91 -23.11 12.04
N ALA A 21 -20.92 -23.05 10.72
CA ALA A 21 -22.12 -22.71 9.96
C ALA A 21 -23.23 -23.78 10.10
N LYS A 22 -24.49 -23.35 10.19
CA LYS A 22 -25.66 -24.23 10.26
C LYS A 22 -25.83 -25.00 8.96
N LEU A 23 -25.98 -26.33 9.03
CA LEU A 23 -26.09 -27.22 7.88
C LEU A 23 -27.56 -27.62 7.61
N VAL A 24 -27.93 -27.70 6.34
CA VAL A 24 -29.28 -28.10 5.87
C VAL A 24 -29.13 -29.18 4.80
N TRP A 25 -29.96 -30.21 4.87
CA TRP A 25 -29.94 -31.33 3.94
C TRP A 25 -31.15 -31.25 3.00
N VAL A 26 -30.91 -31.31 1.69
CA VAL A 26 -31.95 -31.32 0.64
C VAL A 26 -31.57 -32.38 -0.40
N ASP A 27 -32.49 -33.29 -0.71
CA ASP A 27 -32.32 -34.40 -1.68
C ASP A 27 -31.01 -35.18 -1.52
N GLY A 28 -30.67 -35.52 -0.27
CA GLY A 28 -29.46 -36.29 0.07
C GLY A 28 -28.14 -35.51 -0.02
N ARG A 29 -28.17 -34.19 -0.24
CA ARG A 29 -26.99 -33.32 -0.29
C ARG A 29 -27.01 -32.31 0.85
N CYS A 30 -25.85 -32.07 1.45
CA CYS A 30 -25.69 -31.18 2.60
C CYS A 30 -25.17 -29.80 2.15
N TYR A 31 -25.85 -28.74 2.60
CA TYR A 31 -25.55 -27.36 2.28
C TYR A 31 -25.33 -26.53 3.54
N ARG A 32 -24.47 -25.50 3.46
CA ARG A 32 -24.32 -24.49 4.52
C ARG A 32 -25.36 -23.40 4.32
N GLN A 33 -26.17 -23.12 5.34
CA GLN A 33 -27.21 -22.09 5.29
C GLN A 33 -26.59 -20.72 5.54
N LEU A 34 -26.61 -19.85 4.53
CA LEU A 34 -26.29 -18.43 4.67
C LEU A 34 -27.57 -17.66 5.08
N PRO A 35 -27.50 -16.67 5.98
CA PRO A 35 -28.68 -15.89 6.35
C PRO A 35 -29.15 -15.05 5.16
N LEU A 36 -30.42 -15.22 4.78
CA LEU A 36 -31.07 -14.38 3.78
C LEU A 36 -31.33 -12.99 4.37
N ARG A 37 -30.99 -11.94 3.62
CA ARG A 37 -31.46 -10.57 3.89
C ARG A 37 -32.95 -10.53 3.56
N GLU A 38 -33.80 -10.36 4.56
CA GLU A 38 -35.22 -10.08 4.32
C GLU A 38 -35.36 -8.65 3.81
N THR A 39 -35.78 -8.50 2.55
CA THR A 39 -36.40 -7.26 2.05
C THR A 39 -37.91 -7.50 2.05
N SER A 40 -38.60 -6.79 2.92
CA SER A 40 -40.05 -6.82 3.09
C SER A 40 -40.77 -6.18 1.90
N HIS A 41 -41.50 -6.94 1.09
CA HIS A 41 -42.67 -6.45 0.35
C HIS A 41 -43.68 -7.59 0.13
N ALA A 42 -44.95 -7.29 0.43
CA ALA A 42 -46.09 -8.20 0.41
C ALA A 42 -46.78 -8.28 -0.96
N ASP A 43 -47.22 -9.50 -1.30
CA ASP A 43 -48.33 -10.00 -2.14
C ASP A 43 -48.92 -9.14 -3.29
N HIS A 44 -48.81 -9.62 -4.54
CA HIS A 44 -49.85 -10.45 -5.22
C HIS A 44 -49.55 -10.72 -6.72
N ASP A 45 -49.88 -11.94 -7.17
CA ASP A 45 -49.91 -12.48 -8.54
C ASP A 45 -50.65 -11.60 -9.59
N ASN A 46 -50.12 -11.51 -10.83
CA ASN A 46 -50.59 -12.23 -12.03
C ASN A 46 -50.01 -11.61 -13.34
N GLN A 47 -49.67 -12.47 -14.30
CA GLN A 47 -49.08 -12.12 -15.60
C GLN A 47 -50.03 -11.34 -16.53
N ILE A 48 -49.54 -10.23 -17.12
CA ILE A 48 -49.98 -9.74 -18.44
C ILE A 48 -48.74 -9.26 -19.22
N VAL A 49 -48.52 -9.88 -20.38
CA VAL A 49 -47.50 -9.51 -21.38
C VAL A 49 -47.98 -8.31 -22.19
N GLN A 50 -47.25 -7.19 -22.16
CA GLN A 50 -47.40 -6.02 -23.03
C GLN A 50 -46.03 -5.32 -23.20
N PRO A 51 -45.82 -4.52 -24.27
CA PRO A 51 -44.63 -4.58 -25.12
C PRO A 51 -43.44 -3.76 -24.62
N VAL A 52 -42.28 -4.06 -25.21
CA VAL A 52 -41.01 -3.33 -25.09
C VAL A 52 -41.25 -1.84 -25.37
N THR A 53 -41.46 -1.06 -24.32
CA THR A 53 -41.30 0.38 -24.36
C THR A 53 -39.82 0.68 -24.14
N SER A 54 -39.24 1.35 -25.13
CA SER A 54 -37.91 1.96 -25.08
C SER A 54 -37.71 2.71 -23.77
N ILE A 55 -37.01 2.08 -22.83
CA ILE A 55 -36.47 2.78 -21.67
C ILE A 55 -35.30 3.60 -22.23
N SER A 56 -35.59 4.86 -22.55
CA SER A 56 -34.56 5.89 -22.57
C SER A 56 -33.90 5.85 -21.20
N HIS A 57 -32.70 5.28 -21.10
CA HIS A 57 -31.83 5.50 -19.97
C HIS A 57 -31.56 7.01 -19.92
N ARG A 58 -32.30 7.72 -19.07
CA ARG A 58 -32.05 9.13 -18.78
C ARG A 58 -30.63 9.20 -18.21
N ASP A 59 -29.86 10.17 -18.69
CA ASP A 59 -28.54 10.57 -18.20
C ASP A 59 -28.64 11.18 -16.78
N GLU A 60 -29.22 10.44 -15.84
CA GLU A 60 -29.21 10.79 -14.42
C GLU A 60 -27.91 10.22 -13.84
N ASP A 61 -27.01 11.13 -13.40
CA ASP A 61 -25.89 10.94 -12.42
C ASP A 61 -24.56 11.65 -12.79
N TYR A 62 -24.42 12.27 -13.97
CA TYR A 62 -23.14 12.87 -14.41
C TYR A 62 -23.04 14.40 -14.33
N GLU A 63 -24.08 15.10 -13.89
CA GLU A 63 -24.03 16.56 -13.67
C GLU A 63 -23.27 16.95 -12.39
N ASN A 64 -23.02 16.01 -11.48
CA ASN A 64 -22.34 16.27 -10.20
C ASN A 64 -20.93 15.64 -10.14
N THR A 65 -20.19 15.70 -11.24
CA THR A 65 -18.80 15.22 -11.29
C THR A 65 -17.82 16.34 -10.97
N ASP A 66 -16.86 16.08 -10.07
CA ASP A 66 -15.75 17.00 -9.78
C ASP A 66 -14.70 17.05 -10.91
N LEU A 67 -14.89 16.28 -11.99
CA LEU A 67 -13.95 16.25 -13.11
C LEU A 67 -14.08 17.54 -13.93
N PRO A 68 -12.98 18.28 -14.19
CA PRO A 68 -13.02 19.50 -14.98
C PRO A 68 -13.12 19.21 -16.49
N VAL A 69 -14.27 18.65 -16.90
CA VAL A 69 -14.58 18.35 -18.30
C VAL A 69 -14.75 19.65 -19.07
N LYS A 70 -14.00 19.78 -20.16
CA LYS A 70 -14.06 20.93 -21.07
C LYS A 70 -14.95 20.59 -22.26
N HIS A 71 -15.35 21.62 -23.00
CA HIS A 71 -16.12 21.46 -24.24
C HIS A 71 -15.52 22.30 -25.37
N ARG A 72 -15.73 21.86 -26.61
CA ARG A 72 -15.38 22.59 -27.83
C ARG A 72 -16.48 22.37 -28.86
N GLY A 73 -17.42 23.31 -28.96
CA GLY A 73 -18.65 23.08 -29.74
C GLY A 73 -19.49 21.98 -29.10
N ASP A 74 -19.91 21.00 -29.90
CA ASP A 74 -20.79 19.91 -29.45
C ASP A 74 -20.04 18.69 -28.87
N VAL A 75 -18.72 18.81 -28.65
CA VAL A 75 -17.91 17.73 -28.06
C VAL A 75 -17.36 18.13 -26.70
N PHE A 76 -17.37 17.15 -25.79
CA PHE A 76 -16.80 17.24 -24.45
C PHE A 76 -15.49 16.47 -24.40
N PHE A 77 -14.52 16.98 -23.66
CA PHE A 77 -13.24 16.31 -23.51
C PHE A 77 -12.61 16.52 -22.13
N TYR A 78 -11.79 15.55 -21.74
CA TYR A 78 -10.99 15.58 -20.53
C TYR A 78 -9.59 15.04 -20.82
N VAL A 79 -8.56 15.70 -20.28
CA VAL A 79 -7.17 15.25 -20.41
C VAL A 79 -6.79 14.55 -19.11
N PHE A 80 -6.54 13.25 -19.20
CA PHE A 80 -6.09 12.46 -18.07
C PHE A 80 -4.59 12.21 -18.16
N VAL A 81 -3.84 12.81 -17.24
CA VAL A 81 -2.40 12.61 -17.10
C VAL A 81 -2.13 11.31 -16.34
N ILE A 82 -1.33 10.42 -16.94
CA ILE A 82 -0.92 9.15 -16.32
C ILE A 82 0.59 8.94 -16.48
N PRO A 83 1.24 8.11 -15.64
CA PRO A 83 2.62 7.70 -15.89
C PRO A 83 2.74 6.98 -17.23
N LYS A 84 3.77 7.33 -18.02
CA LYS A 84 3.97 6.80 -19.38
C LYS A 84 4.03 5.28 -19.44
N ASP A 85 4.51 4.64 -18.39
CA ASP A 85 4.65 3.19 -18.28
C ASP A 85 3.31 2.45 -18.41
N PHE A 86 2.20 3.15 -18.17
CA PHE A 86 0.86 2.59 -18.26
C PHE A 86 0.19 2.71 -19.62
N VAL A 87 0.72 3.57 -20.51
CA VAL A 87 0.14 3.81 -21.85
C VAL A 87 -0.01 2.49 -22.62
N LYS A 88 0.99 1.61 -22.55
CA LYS A 88 0.96 0.29 -23.22
C LYS A 88 -0.21 -0.59 -22.78
N TYR A 89 -0.66 -0.49 -21.53
CA TYR A 89 -1.80 -1.27 -21.03
C TYR A 89 -3.14 -0.67 -21.46
N VAL A 90 -3.23 0.66 -21.53
CA VAL A 90 -4.41 1.35 -22.06
C VAL A 90 -4.60 1.03 -23.55
N VAL A 91 -3.51 1.00 -24.32
CA VAL A 91 -3.54 0.58 -25.73
C VAL A 91 -3.90 -0.91 -25.84
N GLY A 92 -3.14 -1.77 -25.15
CA GLY A 92 -3.25 -3.22 -25.22
C GLY A 92 -2.74 -3.81 -26.55
N ALA A 93 -2.67 -5.14 -26.62
CA ALA A 93 -2.21 -5.83 -27.82
C ALA A 93 -3.09 -5.46 -29.03
N LYS A 94 -2.47 -5.06 -30.15
CA LYS A 94 -3.15 -4.60 -31.37
C LYS A 94 -4.20 -3.51 -31.14
N ALA A 95 -3.99 -2.65 -30.13
CA ALA A 95 -4.93 -1.62 -29.69
C ALA A 95 -6.31 -2.14 -29.25
N ALA A 96 -6.43 -3.43 -28.89
CA ALA A 96 -7.71 -4.04 -28.56
C ALA A 96 -8.36 -3.45 -27.31
N LYS A 97 -7.56 -3.10 -26.29
CA LYS A 97 -8.09 -2.53 -25.04
C LYS A 97 -8.62 -1.12 -25.25
N LYS A 98 -7.87 -0.30 -26.01
CA LYS A 98 -8.30 1.03 -26.44
C LYS A 98 -9.67 0.96 -27.14
N LYS A 99 -9.77 0.14 -28.20
CA LYS A 99 -11.02 -0.02 -28.97
C LYS A 99 -12.18 -0.47 -28.10
N GLN A 100 -11.94 -1.44 -27.21
CA GLN A 100 -12.95 -1.91 -26.27
C GLN A 100 -13.48 -0.77 -25.38
N ILE A 101 -12.61 0.09 -24.86
CA ILE A 101 -13.02 1.23 -24.01
C ILE A 101 -13.82 2.23 -24.85
N GLU A 102 -13.31 2.62 -26.02
CA GLU A 102 -13.97 3.55 -26.96
C GLU A 102 -15.38 3.08 -27.33
N GLU A 103 -15.53 1.81 -27.75
CA GLU A 103 -16.81 1.20 -28.13
C GLU A 103 -17.80 1.14 -26.95
N SER A 104 -17.34 0.70 -25.77
CA SER A 104 -18.21 0.54 -24.60
C SER A 104 -18.69 1.86 -23.98
N THR A 105 -18.00 2.97 -24.26
CA THR A 105 -18.29 4.28 -23.65
C THR A 105 -18.73 5.33 -24.65
N SER A 106 -18.75 5.01 -25.95
CA SER A 106 -19.01 5.95 -27.04
C SER A 106 -18.07 7.16 -26.99
N THR A 107 -16.79 6.92 -26.74
CA THR A 107 -15.74 7.96 -26.69
C THR A 107 -14.59 7.65 -27.65
N VAL A 108 -13.76 8.65 -27.90
CA VAL A 108 -12.48 8.52 -28.63
C VAL A 108 -11.35 8.83 -27.67
N LEU A 109 -10.32 7.97 -27.67
CA LEU A 109 -9.10 8.13 -26.89
C LEU A 109 -7.96 8.59 -27.82
N GLU A 110 -7.49 9.80 -27.63
CA GLU A 110 -6.24 10.26 -28.23
C GLU A 110 -5.09 9.95 -27.28
N ILE A 111 -4.16 9.11 -27.74
CA ILE A 111 -3.03 8.62 -26.96
C ILE A 111 -1.75 9.15 -27.60
N PRO A 112 -0.80 9.72 -26.82
CA PRO A 112 0.46 10.22 -27.34
C PRO A 112 1.26 9.14 -28.06
N LYS A 113 1.99 9.54 -29.11
CA LYS A 113 2.85 8.59 -29.84
C LYS A 113 4.09 8.29 -29.00
N PRO A 114 4.76 7.14 -29.23
CA PRO A 114 6.00 6.82 -28.53
C PRO A 114 7.10 7.88 -28.67
N THR A 115 7.09 8.65 -29.75
CA THR A 115 8.01 9.79 -29.96
C THR A 115 7.81 10.90 -28.95
N ASP A 116 6.55 11.15 -28.57
CA ASP A 116 6.14 12.25 -27.69
C ASP A 116 6.50 11.91 -26.24
N LEU A 117 6.61 10.62 -25.91
CA LEU A 117 6.89 10.09 -24.57
C LEU A 117 8.39 9.94 -24.24
N LYS A 118 9.30 10.26 -25.17
CA LYS A 118 10.74 10.00 -24.99
C LYS A 118 11.36 10.78 -23.84
N ASN A 119 10.97 12.05 -23.66
CA ASN A 119 11.60 12.99 -22.73
C ASN A 119 10.70 13.39 -21.55
N THR A 120 9.62 12.64 -21.31
CA THR A 120 8.68 12.85 -20.22
C THR A 120 8.50 11.54 -19.45
N ASP A 121 8.06 11.62 -18.21
CA ASP A 121 7.58 10.50 -17.39
C ASP A 121 6.05 10.37 -17.39
N GLU A 122 5.37 11.34 -18.01
CA GLU A 122 3.91 11.47 -18.05
C GLU A 122 3.36 11.37 -19.48
N ALA A 123 2.10 10.98 -19.59
CA ALA A 123 1.36 10.86 -20.83
C ALA A 123 -0.05 11.44 -20.69
N ASP A 124 -0.40 12.35 -21.60
CA ASP A 124 -1.71 12.99 -21.67
C ASP A 124 -2.66 12.18 -22.53
N ILE A 125 -3.59 11.45 -21.90
CA ILE A 125 -4.66 10.74 -22.62
C ILE A 125 -5.86 11.68 -22.74
N THR A 126 -6.19 12.10 -23.96
CA THR A 126 -7.37 12.93 -24.20
C THR A 126 -8.57 12.04 -24.49
N ILE A 127 -9.59 12.16 -23.65
CA ILE A 127 -10.86 11.44 -23.76
C ILE A 127 -11.87 12.40 -24.37
N ILE A 128 -12.48 12.04 -25.50
CA ILE A 128 -13.42 12.89 -26.25
C ILE A 128 -14.75 12.15 -26.38
N GLY A 129 -15.86 12.81 -26.06
CA GLY A 129 -17.20 12.23 -26.10
C GLY A 129 -18.29 13.25 -26.46
N LYS A 130 -19.49 12.74 -26.75
CA LYS A 130 -20.67 13.58 -27.10
C LYS A 130 -21.46 14.06 -25.89
N SER A 131 -21.20 13.50 -24.71
CA SER A 131 -21.80 13.93 -23.45
C SER A 131 -20.79 13.84 -22.31
N ILE A 132 -20.97 14.65 -21.27
CA ILE A 132 -20.15 14.59 -20.06
C ILE A 132 -20.13 13.17 -19.48
N GLY A 133 -21.30 12.52 -19.40
CA GLY A 133 -21.40 11.15 -18.89
C GLY A 133 -20.58 10.12 -19.67
N SER A 134 -20.47 10.26 -20.99
CA SER A 134 -19.59 9.39 -21.79
C SER A 134 -18.11 9.57 -21.43
N VAL A 135 -17.67 10.82 -21.25
CA VAL A 135 -16.29 11.17 -20.88
C VAL A 135 -15.96 10.65 -19.49
N VAL A 136 -16.86 10.86 -18.51
CA VAL A 136 -16.66 10.37 -17.13
C VAL A 136 -16.58 8.85 -17.08
N ARG A 137 -17.47 8.12 -17.78
CA ARG A 137 -17.42 6.66 -17.84
C ARG A 137 -16.11 6.14 -18.43
N SER A 138 -15.64 6.78 -19.50
CA SER A 138 -14.38 6.43 -20.15
C SER A 138 -13.18 6.72 -19.23
N TYR A 139 -13.17 7.89 -18.58
CA TYR A 139 -12.18 8.23 -17.57
C TYR A 139 -12.11 7.19 -16.45
N GLU A 140 -13.25 6.84 -15.84
CA GLU A 140 -13.30 5.85 -14.76
C GLU A 140 -12.82 4.47 -15.22
N ARG A 141 -13.00 4.13 -16.50
CA ARG A 141 -12.51 2.87 -17.06
C ARG A 141 -11.00 2.87 -17.25
N VAL A 142 -10.44 3.97 -17.75
CA VAL A 142 -9.00 4.15 -17.92
C VAL A 142 -8.31 4.23 -16.55
N ARG A 143 -8.84 5.02 -15.61
CA ARG A 143 -8.34 5.16 -14.23
C ARG A 143 -8.23 3.81 -13.53
N ARG A 144 -9.32 3.05 -13.49
CA ARG A 144 -9.32 1.70 -12.88
C ARG A 144 -8.32 0.75 -13.52
N LEU A 145 -8.14 0.83 -14.84
CA LEU A 145 -7.16 0.01 -15.54
C LEU A 145 -5.72 0.38 -15.14
N VAL A 146 -5.42 1.68 -15.06
CA VAL A 146 -4.11 2.18 -14.63
C VAL A 146 -3.83 1.78 -13.19
N ASP A 147 -4.79 1.98 -12.29
CA ASP A 147 -4.66 1.61 -10.88
C ASP A 147 -4.42 0.10 -10.71
N ASP A 148 -5.18 -0.73 -11.42
CA ASP A 148 -5.02 -2.18 -11.40
C ASP A 148 -3.64 -2.62 -11.93
N MET A 149 -3.18 -2.03 -13.04
CA MET A 149 -1.88 -2.36 -13.62
C MET A 149 -0.72 -1.86 -12.76
N ARG A 150 -0.86 -0.70 -12.10
CA ARG A 150 0.15 -0.18 -11.16
C ARG A 150 0.52 -1.22 -10.12
N TRP A 151 -0.48 -1.77 -9.43
CA TRP A 151 -0.23 -2.69 -8.32
C TRP A 151 0.12 -4.13 -8.73
N ARG A 152 -0.17 -4.51 -9.98
CA ARG A 152 0.18 -5.83 -10.53
C ARG A 152 1.56 -5.86 -11.18
N THR A 153 2.02 -4.74 -11.75
CA THR A 153 3.16 -4.74 -12.68
C THR A 153 4.34 -3.90 -12.22
N MET A 154 4.13 -2.93 -11.34
CA MET A 154 5.18 -2.05 -10.87
C MET A 154 5.73 -2.50 -9.53
N GLU A 155 7.05 -2.44 -9.39
CA GLU A 155 7.71 -2.61 -8.11
C GLU A 155 7.63 -1.32 -7.28
N PHE A 156 7.84 -1.43 -5.97
CA PHE A 156 8.07 -0.24 -5.16
C PHE A 156 9.36 0.43 -5.61
N THR A 157 9.33 1.76 -5.72
CA THR A 157 10.47 2.58 -6.14
C THR A 157 11.01 3.44 -5.00
N HIS A 158 10.17 3.72 -4.00
CA HIS A 158 10.52 4.55 -2.84
C HIS A 158 9.90 3.96 -1.57
N PHE A 159 10.30 4.48 -0.42
CA PHE A 159 9.71 4.13 0.87
C PHE A 159 9.91 5.27 1.87
N ILE A 160 8.98 5.40 2.81
CA ILE A 160 9.13 6.27 3.98
C ILE A 160 9.98 5.55 5.00
N SER A 161 11.05 6.20 5.47
CA SER A 161 11.99 5.59 6.40
C SER A 161 12.44 6.51 7.53
N ILE A 162 12.83 5.89 8.64
CA ILE A 162 13.56 6.54 9.73
C ILE A 162 14.95 5.91 9.76
N PRO A 163 16.03 6.68 9.58
CA PRO A 163 17.39 6.16 9.67
C PRO A 163 17.69 5.56 11.04
N MET A 164 18.33 4.39 11.07
CA MET A 164 18.74 3.68 12.30
C MET A 164 20.22 3.32 12.24
N ASN A 165 21.00 4.21 11.63
CA ASN A 165 22.40 4.01 11.29
C ASN A 165 23.33 4.97 12.06
N ASP A 166 22.96 5.36 13.28
CA ASP A 166 23.88 6.07 14.16
C ASP A 166 25.11 5.22 14.46
N GLN A 167 26.24 5.88 14.73
CA GLN A 167 27.52 5.19 14.93
C GLN A 167 27.45 4.13 16.04
N ASN A 168 26.79 4.43 17.16
CA ASN A 168 26.62 3.49 18.27
C ASN A 168 25.82 2.23 17.87
N ILE A 169 24.80 2.37 17.03
CA ILE A 169 23.99 1.26 16.52
C ILE A 169 24.79 0.46 15.48
N GLN A 170 25.49 1.13 14.57
CA GLN A 170 26.34 0.48 13.57
C GLN A 170 27.45 -0.36 14.22
N GLU A 171 28.11 0.17 15.25
CA GLU A 171 29.17 -0.55 15.98
C GLU A 171 28.64 -1.82 16.66
N LYS A 172 27.51 -1.73 17.37
CA LYS A 172 26.87 -2.88 18.00
C LYS A 172 26.32 -3.88 16.99
N PHE A 173 25.77 -3.41 15.88
CA PHE A 173 25.37 -4.28 14.78
C PHE A 173 26.55 -5.04 14.16
N LEU A 174 27.69 -4.37 13.95
CA LEU A 174 28.91 -5.01 13.46
C LEU A 174 29.47 -6.03 14.47
N HIS A 175 29.41 -5.73 15.76
CA HIS A 175 29.77 -6.68 16.81
C HIS A 175 28.86 -7.92 16.77
N PHE A 176 27.54 -7.72 16.71
CA PHE A 176 26.57 -8.79 16.52
C PHE A 176 26.88 -9.64 15.28
N LYS A 177 27.10 -8.99 14.13
CA LYS A 177 27.46 -9.66 12.87
C LYS A 177 28.70 -10.54 13.04
N ASN A 178 29.79 -9.98 13.56
CA ASN A 178 31.05 -10.70 13.74
C ASN A 178 30.91 -11.90 14.68
N ASP A 179 30.16 -11.73 15.78
CA ASP A 179 29.93 -12.80 16.74
C ASP A 179 29.02 -13.91 16.18
N VAL A 180 27.98 -13.57 15.42
CA VAL A 180 27.12 -14.55 14.72
C VAL A 180 27.95 -15.35 13.71
N LEU A 181 28.76 -14.66 12.89
CA LEU A 181 29.64 -15.32 11.92
C LEU A 181 30.69 -16.24 12.57
N ARG A 182 31.11 -15.94 13.80
CA ARG A 182 32.02 -16.80 14.58
C ARG A 182 31.30 -17.97 15.23
N THR A 183 30.14 -17.74 15.85
CA THR A 183 29.51 -18.69 16.76
C THR A 183 28.40 -19.52 16.14
N CYS A 184 27.85 -19.09 14.99
CA CYS A 184 26.76 -19.75 14.27
C CYS A 184 27.19 -20.23 12.87
N LYS A 185 28.50 -20.26 12.57
CA LYS A 185 29.05 -20.64 11.24
C LYS A 185 28.59 -22.00 10.71
N GLY A 186 28.17 -22.91 11.60
CA GLY A 186 27.68 -24.24 11.24
C GLY A 186 26.18 -24.30 10.89
N SER A 187 25.42 -23.24 11.13
CA SER A 187 23.99 -23.18 10.78
C SER A 187 23.81 -22.93 9.28
N GLN A 188 22.77 -23.54 8.71
CA GLN A 188 22.45 -23.45 7.29
C GLN A 188 22.27 -21.98 6.86
N GLY A 189 22.86 -21.60 5.73
CA GLY A 189 22.58 -20.33 5.06
C GLY A 189 23.21 -19.08 5.71
N ILE A 190 23.89 -19.19 6.86
CA ILE A 190 24.57 -18.05 7.50
C ILE A 190 25.88 -17.73 6.77
N ASP A 191 25.94 -16.54 6.17
CA ASP A 191 27.11 -16.01 5.45
C ASP A 191 27.19 -14.48 5.61
N ASP A 192 28.35 -13.88 5.38
CA ASP A 192 28.57 -12.43 5.51
C ASP A 192 27.58 -11.60 4.67
N ASN A 193 27.24 -12.11 3.49
CA ASN A 193 26.46 -11.42 2.47
C ASN A 193 24.96 -11.31 2.77
N ILE A 194 24.44 -12.00 3.80
CA ILE A 194 23.03 -11.89 4.18
C ILE A 194 22.78 -10.75 5.17
N PHE A 195 23.84 -10.20 5.76
CA PHE A 195 23.74 -9.06 6.66
C PHE A 195 23.52 -7.77 5.87
N VAL A 196 22.56 -6.96 6.31
CA VAL A 196 22.33 -5.64 5.73
C VAL A 196 23.56 -4.75 5.98
N SER A 197 23.84 -3.83 5.04
CA SER A 197 24.90 -2.84 5.25
C SER A 197 24.60 -1.99 6.51
N PRO A 198 25.55 -1.77 7.43
CA PRO A 198 25.35 -0.93 8.61
C PRO A 198 24.83 0.47 8.28
N ALA A 199 25.32 1.05 7.18
CA ALA A 199 24.89 2.36 6.70
C ALA A 199 23.44 2.38 6.17
N LYS A 200 22.80 1.23 5.98
CA LYS A 200 21.44 1.06 5.47
C LYS A 200 20.45 0.60 6.55
N LEU A 201 20.83 0.55 7.83
CA LEU A 201 19.89 0.26 8.91
C LEU A 201 18.82 1.35 8.97
N HIS A 202 17.54 0.96 8.97
CA HIS A 202 16.39 1.87 8.99
C HIS A 202 15.12 1.17 9.48
N LEU A 203 14.13 1.98 9.88
CA LEU A 203 12.73 1.57 9.95
C LEU A 203 12.06 1.85 8.61
N THR A 204 11.29 0.89 8.10
CA THR A 204 10.39 1.12 6.96
C THR A 204 8.99 1.41 7.48
N ILE A 205 8.40 2.55 7.09
CA ILE A 205 7.06 2.97 7.53
C ILE A 205 6.01 2.69 6.43
N ALA A 206 6.29 3.06 5.19
CA ALA A 206 5.38 2.86 4.06
C ALA A 206 6.16 2.62 2.76
N MET A 207 5.68 1.70 1.92
CA MET A 207 6.25 1.40 0.61
C MET A 207 5.50 2.16 -0.49
N LEU A 208 6.24 2.77 -1.42
CA LEU A 208 5.69 3.68 -2.43
C LEU A 208 6.13 3.31 -3.85
N THR A 209 5.25 3.56 -4.82
CA THR A 209 5.56 3.48 -6.26
C THR A 209 5.34 4.85 -6.88
N LEU A 210 6.41 5.65 -6.88
CA LEU A 210 6.47 6.98 -7.48
C LEU A 210 7.18 6.87 -8.84
N LEU A 211 6.45 7.14 -9.91
CA LEU A 211 6.87 6.95 -11.31
C LEU A 211 7.11 8.29 -12.02
N THR A 212 6.49 9.37 -11.55
CA THR A 212 6.65 10.71 -12.13
C THR A 212 7.18 11.72 -11.13
N ASN A 213 7.71 12.83 -11.62
CA ASN A 213 8.14 13.94 -10.75
C ASN A 213 6.96 14.56 -10.00
N GLN A 214 5.77 14.66 -10.62
CA GLN A 214 4.56 15.13 -9.93
C GLN A 214 4.18 14.21 -8.76
N GLU A 215 4.32 12.89 -8.92
CA GLU A 215 4.09 11.94 -7.83
C GLU A 215 5.12 12.10 -6.69
N LYS A 216 6.38 12.40 -7.00
CA LYS A 216 7.42 12.70 -6.00
C LYS A 216 7.14 13.99 -5.23
N GLU A 217 6.73 15.05 -5.92
CA GLU A 217 6.33 16.32 -5.30
C GLU A 217 5.10 16.16 -4.40
N LYS A 218 4.12 15.36 -4.85
CA LYS A 218 2.94 15.04 -4.05
C LYS A 218 3.30 14.23 -2.81
N ALA A 219 4.17 13.23 -2.92
CA ALA A 219 4.65 12.46 -1.76
C ALA A 219 5.37 13.36 -0.74
N THR A 220 6.21 14.27 -1.24
CA THR A 220 6.90 15.28 -0.44
C THR A 220 5.91 16.18 0.30
N SER A 221 4.88 16.64 -0.39
CA SER A 221 3.83 17.48 0.19
C SER A 221 3.03 16.76 1.28
N ILE A 222 2.68 15.48 1.07
CA ILE A 222 1.98 14.66 2.07
C ILE A 222 2.83 14.52 3.34
N LEU A 223 4.11 14.16 3.21
CA LEU A 223 5.00 14.04 4.36
C LEU A 223 5.16 15.39 5.08
N GLN A 224 5.31 16.49 4.33
CA GLN A 224 5.42 17.83 4.90
C GLN A 224 4.16 18.26 5.66
N ASN A 225 2.98 17.91 5.16
CA ASN A 225 1.70 18.21 5.83
C ASN A 225 1.56 17.46 7.16
N CYS A 226 2.22 16.31 7.31
CA CYS A 226 2.26 15.56 8.57
C CYS A 226 3.15 16.23 9.64
N LYS A 227 4.02 17.19 9.26
CA LYS A 227 5.00 17.79 10.18
C LYS A 227 4.36 18.34 11.45
N ASN A 228 3.34 19.19 11.30
CA ASN A 228 2.71 19.83 12.45
C ASN A 228 2.04 18.81 13.39
N TYR A 229 1.42 17.76 12.84
CA TYR A 229 0.87 16.67 13.64
C TYR A 229 1.96 15.98 14.46
N ILE A 230 3.10 15.65 13.82
CA ILE A 230 4.22 14.99 14.47
C ILE A 230 4.80 15.87 15.59
N LEU A 231 5.08 17.14 15.30
CA LEU A 231 5.63 18.09 16.28
C LEU A 231 4.71 18.26 17.49
N ASN A 232 3.40 18.38 17.26
CA ASN A 232 2.41 18.48 18.33
C ASN A 232 2.38 17.22 19.19
N LEU A 233 2.41 16.05 18.55
CA LEU A 233 2.42 14.75 19.24
C LEU A 233 3.68 14.57 20.09
N LEU A 234 4.83 15.08 19.64
CA LEU A 234 6.08 15.08 20.40
C LEU A 234 6.08 16.13 21.51
N SER A 235 5.29 17.21 21.39
CA SER A 235 5.19 18.30 22.39
C SER A 235 6.58 18.85 22.79
N GLY A 236 7.48 18.99 21.82
CA GLY A 236 8.86 19.47 22.03
C GLY A 236 9.79 18.48 22.74
N LYS A 237 9.37 17.23 22.97
CA LYS A 237 10.22 16.18 23.56
C LYS A 237 10.91 15.37 22.46
N PRO A 238 12.17 14.95 22.68
CA PRO A 238 12.87 14.10 21.72
C PRO A 238 12.20 12.72 21.63
N LEU A 239 12.12 12.19 20.41
CA LEU A 239 11.62 10.84 20.14
C LEU A 239 12.76 9.83 20.29
N ASN A 240 12.91 9.25 21.49
CA ASN A 240 13.95 8.28 21.78
C ASN A 240 13.48 6.85 21.57
N ILE A 241 14.26 6.08 20.82
CA ILE A 241 13.93 4.71 20.42
C ILE A 241 15.11 3.78 20.72
N GLU A 242 14.80 2.58 21.21
CA GLU A 242 15.74 1.51 21.48
C GLU A 242 15.55 0.38 20.45
N VAL A 243 16.66 -0.13 19.91
CA VAL A 243 16.68 -1.37 19.15
C VAL A 243 17.25 -2.46 20.05
N LYS A 244 16.40 -3.42 20.45
CA LYS A 244 16.78 -4.48 21.39
C LYS A 244 16.07 -5.79 21.13
N GLY A 245 16.88 -6.84 21.05
CA GLY A 245 16.47 -8.19 20.78
C GLY A 245 16.20 -8.42 19.30
N VAL A 246 16.08 -9.70 18.94
CA VAL A 246 15.87 -10.15 17.57
C VAL A 246 14.56 -10.92 17.43
N GLU A 247 14.00 -10.89 16.23
CA GLU A 247 12.81 -11.64 15.81
C GLU A 247 12.87 -11.82 14.27
N TYR A 248 11.93 -12.57 13.69
CA TYR A 248 11.92 -12.95 12.27
C TYR A 248 10.51 -12.85 11.69
N MET A 249 10.39 -12.80 10.35
CA MET A 249 9.11 -12.52 9.68
C MET A 249 8.23 -13.74 9.38
N ASN A 250 8.81 -14.94 9.28
CA ASN A 250 8.11 -16.18 8.94
C ASN A 250 7.91 -17.06 10.20
N ASP A 251 7.28 -18.23 10.07
CA ASP A 251 6.89 -19.06 11.22
C ASP A 251 8.01 -20.00 11.73
N GLU A 252 8.92 -20.42 10.85
CA GLU A 252 9.94 -21.43 11.15
C GLU A 252 11.32 -20.78 11.35
N PRO A 253 11.94 -20.90 12.55
CA PRO A 253 13.25 -20.31 12.83
C PRO A 253 14.40 -21.00 12.09
N GLU A 254 14.22 -22.24 11.60
CA GLU A 254 15.19 -22.96 10.76
C GLU A 254 15.20 -22.47 9.30
N GLU A 255 14.11 -21.84 8.84
CA GLU A 255 13.88 -21.49 7.44
C GLU A 255 13.59 -19.99 7.27
N VAL A 256 14.41 -19.14 7.90
CA VAL A 256 14.18 -17.69 7.96
C VAL A 256 14.55 -16.98 6.68
N THR A 257 13.72 -16.02 6.26
CA THR A 257 14.04 -15.12 5.13
C THR A 257 14.41 -13.70 5.55
N VAL A 258 13.95 -13.24 6.71
CA VAL A 258 14.24 -11.93 7.27
C VAL A 258 14.36 -12.04 8.78
N LEU A 259 15.53 -11.66 9.31
CA LEU A 259 15.74 -11.45 10.74
C LEU A 259 15.85 -9.95 10.99
N TYR A 260 15.18 -9.46 12.01
CA TYR A 260 15.12 -8.05 12.35
C TYR A 260 15.31 -7.78 13.83
N GLY A 261 15.78 -6.58 14.14
CA GLY A 261 15.83 -6.05 15.49
C GLY A 261 14.47 -5.49 15.90
N LYS A 262 14.01 -5.83 17.10
CA LYS A 262 12.78 -5.27 17.67
C LYS A 262 13.02 -3.82 18.08
N VAL A 263 12.00 -2.99 17.87
CA VAL A 263 12.06 -1.55 18.10
C VAL A 263 11.08 -1.22 19.20
N LYS A 264 11.54 -0.49 20.20
CA LYS A 264 10.69 -0.01 21.30
C LYS A 264 10.97 1.46 21.53
N GLU A 265 9.92 2.24 21.69
CA GLU A 265 10.05 3.59 22.21
C GLU A 265 10.21 3.55 23.73
N THR A 266 11.15 4.32 24.26
CA THR A 266 11.59 4.15 25.66
C THR A 266 10.62 4.78 26.69
N LYS A 267 9.78 5.75 26.28
CA LYS A 267 9.00 6.59 27.21
C LYS A 267 7.56 6.88 26.80
N SER A 268 7.27 6.91 25.51
CA SER A 268 5.94 7.21 24.97
C SER A 268 5.55 6.17 23.91
N ASN A 269 4.35 6.30 23.33
CA ASN A 269 3.90 5.50 22.18
C ASN A 269 3.76 6.40 20.93
N CYS A 270 4.53 7.48 20.86
CA CYS A 270 4.48 8.45 19.79
C CYS A 270 4.98 7.87 18.46
N LEU A 271 6.02 7.04 18.47
CA LEU A 271 6.57 6.39 17.27
C LEU A 271 5.51 5.59 16.52
N GLN A 272 4.74 4.76 17.23
CA GLN A 272 3.69 3.95 16.60
C GLN A 272 2.58 4.83 16.04
N LEU A 273 2.16 5.87 16.77
CA LEU A 273 1.14 6.82 16.31
C LEU A 273 1.61 7.59 15.07
N ILE A 274 2.87 8.03 15.03
CA ILE A 274 3.48 8.68 13.87
C ILE A 274 3.52 7.71 12.68
N ALA A 275 3.99 6.49 12.89
CA ALA A 275 4.10 5.49 11.84
C ALA A 275 2.73 5.15 11.23
N ASN A 276 1.73 4.91 12.08
CA ASN A 276 0.36 4.63 11.66
C ASN A 276 -0.24 5.82 10.91
N LYS A 277 -0.03 7.05 11.40
CA LYS A 277 -0.54 8.25 10.73
C LYS A 277 0.08 8.45 9.36
N LEU A 278 1.40 8.27 9.24
CA LEU A 278 2.10 8.36 7.96
C LEU A 278 1.59 7.30 6.99
N LEU A 279 1.48 6.04 7.44
CA LEU A 279 0.94 4.97 6.62
C LEU A 279 -0.48 5.30 6.13
N GLU A 280 -1.37 5.75 7.03
CA GLU A 280 -2.74 6.14 6.70
C GLU A 280 -2.78 7.22 5.60
N GLU A 281 -2.02 8.31 5.76
CA GLU A 281 -1.98 9.42 4.79
C GLU A 281 -1.50 8.95 3.40
N PHE A 282 -0.50 8.06 3.35
CA PHE A 282 -0.02 7.52 2.09
C PHE A 282 -0.99 6.50 1.48
N GLU A 283 -1.68 5.68 2.27
CA GLU A 283 -2.69 4.72 1.79
C GLU A 283 -3.98 5.40 1.30
N GLN A 284 -4.35 6.54 1.87
CA GLN A 284 -5.45 7.37 1.36
C GLN A 284 -5.08 8.13 0.09
N SER A 285 -3.79 8.24 -0.21
CA SER A 285 -3.28 8.82 -1.45
C SER A 285 -3.23 7.79 -2.59
N PRO A 286 -3.21 8.21 -3.87
CA PRO A 286 -3.01 7.30 -5.00
C PRO A 286 -1.57 6.75 -5.11
N LEU A 287 -0.67 7.12 -4.19
CA LEU A 287 0.77 6.83 -4.24
C LEU A 287 1.15 5.61 -3.39
N GLY A 288 0.37 5.33 -2.34
CA GLY A 288 0.57 4.21 -1.45
C GLY A 288 -0.27 3.01 -1.87
N ARG A 289 0.29 1.81 -1.71
CA ARG A 289 -0.51 0.58 -1.80
C ARG A 289 -1.11 0.33 -0.44
N ARG A 290 -2.43 0.12 -0.39
CA ARG A 290 -3.08 -0.40 0.81
C ARG A 290 -2.48 -1.77 1.13
N ALA A 291 -1.77 -1.86 2.24
CA ALA A 291 -1.06 -3.08 2.57
C ALA A 291 -1.97 -4.04 3.33
N THR A 292 -1.80 -5.33 3.04
CA THR A 292 -2.40 -6.41 3.81
C THR A 292 -1.40 -6.77 4.90
N TYR A 293 -1.46 -6.04 6.01
CA TYR A 293 -0.63 -6.32 7.18
C TYR A 293 -1.26 -7.43 8.03
N ASP A 294 -0.41 -8.17 8.74
CA ASP A 294 -0.85 -9.17 9.73
C ASP A 294 -1.63 -8.49 10.87
N ASP A 295 -1.22 -7.27 11.26
CA ASP A 295 -2.01 -6.37 12.11
C ASP A 295 -2.57 -5.22 11.25
N PRO A 296 -3.88 -5.17 11.01
CA PRO A 296 -4.49 -4.09 10.23
C PRO A 296 -4.46 -2.73 10.95
N SER A 297 -4.09 -2.70 12.24
CA SER A 297 -4.15 -1.51 13.10
C SER A 297 -2.80 -0.84 13.28
N ASN A 298 -1.68 -1.54 13.08
CA ASN A 298 -0.34 -1.02 13.38
C ASN A 298 0.72 -1.37 12.33
N VAL A 299 1.58 -0.40 12.03
CA VAL A 299 2.82 -0.63 11.31
C VAL A 299 3.72 -1.55 12.14
N LYS A 300 4.18 -2.67 11.55
CA LYS A 300 5.18 -3.56 12.16
C LYS A 300 6.56 -2.89 12.14
N LEU A 301 6.89 -2.16 13.21
CA LEU A 301 8.15 -1.44 13.34
C LEU A 301 9.32 -2.40 13.62
N HIS A 302 10.30 -2.40 12.73
CA HIS A 302 11.47 -3.26 12.83
C HIS A 302 12.66 -2.71 12.05
N VAL A 303 13.87 -3.09 12.47
CA VAL A 303 15.11 -2.82 11.72
C VAL A 303 15.60 -4.13 11.10
N THR A 304 15.59 -4.25 9.77
CA THR A 304 16.12 -5.47 9.13
C THR A 304 17.63 -5.61 9.37
N LEU A 305 18.04 -6.74 9.94
CA LEU A 305 19.45 -7.05 10.23
C LEU A 305 20.03 -8.01 9.21
N MET A 306 19.25 -9.03 8.85
CA MET A 306 19.64 -10.08 7.90
C MET A 306 18.49 -10.36 6.93
N LYS A 307 18.85 -10.64 5.68
CA LYS A 307 17.90 -10.98 4.61
C LYS A 307 18.46 -12.10 3.76
N ALA A 308 17.64 -13.14 3.57
CA ALA A 308 17.93 -14.28 2.71
C ALA A 308 18.37 -13.87 1.31
N LYS A 309 19.29 -14.64 0.74
CA LYS A 309 19.78 -14.42 -0.63
C LYS A 309 18.64 -14.67 -1.60
N THR A 310 18.62 -13.89 -2.67
CA THR A 310 17.74 -14.21 -3.81
C THR A 310 18.48 -15.25 -4.64
N GLY A 311 18.03 -16.50 -4.57
CA GLY A 311 18.60 -17.62 -5.30
C GLY A 311 18.17 -17.63 -6.77
N ALA A 312 18.62 -18.66 -7.49
CA ALA A 312 18.26 -18.87 -8.89
C ALA A 312 16.73 -18.99 -9.07
N ARG A 313 16.20 -18.40 -10.13
CA ARG A 313 14.76 -18.40 -10.47
C ARG A 313 13.84 -17.73 -9.43
N GLY A 314 14.39 -16.91 -8.54
CA GLY A 314 13.61 -16.07 -7.62
C GLY A 314 13.19 -16.74 -6.31
N TYR A 315 13.63 -17.98 -6.05
CA TYR A 315 13.47 -18.61 -4.73
C TYR A 315 14.44 -17.97 -3.73
N ARG A 316 14.00 -17.67 -2.51
CA ARG A 316 14.89 -17.16 -1.47
C ARG A 316 15.57 -18.31 -0.76
N GLU A 317 16.90 -18.27 -0.70
CA GLU A 317 17.68 -19.20 0.10
C GLU A 317 17.58 -18.78 1.56
N THR A 318 16.80 -19.53 2.32
CA THR A 318 16.56 -19.38 3.75
C THR A 318 17.83 -19.63 4.57
N PHE A 319 17.81 -19.19 5.83
CA PHE A 319 18.87 -19.47 6.79
C PHE A 319 18.30 -19.87 8.15
N ASP A 320 19.02 -20.73 8.85
CA ASP A 320 18.68 -21.20 10.19
C ASP A 320 19.10 -20.15 11.22
N ALA A 321 18.10 -19.51 11.85
CA ALA A 321 18.28 -18.49 12.86
C ALA A 321 18.16 -19.04 14.29
N SER A 322 17.91 -20.33 14.51
CA SER A 322 17.60 -20.89 15.84
C SER A 322 18.69 -20.58 16.88
N GLN A 323 19.96 -20.76 16.53
CA GLN A 323 21.07 -20.40 17.42
C GLN A 323 21.21 -18.89 17.65
N ILE A 324 20.84 -18.06 16.66
CA ILE A 324 20.87 -16.61 16.79
C ILE A 324 19.80 -16.19 17.81
N LEU A 325 18.59 -16.73 17.68
CA LEU A 325 17.49 -16.45 18.59
C LEU A 325 17.82 -16.87 20.02
N GLU A 326 18.44 -18.04 20.22
CA GLU A 326 18.86 -18.51 21.55
C GLU A 326 19.87 -17.56 22.22
N LYS A 327 20.89 -17.14 21.48
CA LYS A 327 22.02 -16.35 22.04
C LYS A 327 21.75 -14.85 22.12
N TYR A 328 20.93 -14.32 21.21
CA TYR A 328 20.79 -12.88 20.99
C TYR A 328 19.34 -12.36 21.15
N ALA A 329 18.42 -13.17 21.70
CA ALA A 329 17.01 -12.82 21.93
C ALA A 329 16.81 -11.41 22.53
N ASP A 330 17.71 -10.99 23.42
CA ASP A 330 17.68 -9.72 24.16
C ASP A 330 18.90 -8.82 23.89
N TYR A 331 19.65 -9.06 22.81
CA TYR A 331 20.82 -8.26 22.45
C TYR A 331 20.46 -6.79 22.23
N SER A 332 21.11 -5.87 22.94
CA SER A 332 20.88 -4.43 22.78
C SER A 332 21.75 -3.88 21.66
N PHE A 333 21.11 -3.42 20.57
CA PHE A 333 21.78 -2.73 19.47
C PHE A 333 21.96 -1.23 19.75
N GLY A 334 21.30 -0.68 20.77
CA GLY A 334 21.49 0.70 21.22
C GLY A 334 20.23 1.55 21.13
N GLU A 335 20.39 2.83 21.47
CA GLU A 335 19.35 3.84 21.48
C GLU A 335 19.74 4.99 20.55
N THR A 336 18.74 5.63 19.96
CA THR A 336 18.89 6.84 19.14
C THR A 336 17.73 7.80 19.38
N THR A 337 17.93 9.06 19.03
CA THR A 337 16.89 10.08 18.97
C THR A 337 16.54 10.31 17.51
N VAL A 338 15.26 10.11 17.16
CA VAL A 338 14.78 10.35 15.80
C VAL A 338 14.74 11.85 15.53
N SER A 339 15.57 12.31 14.58
CA SER A 339 15.60 13.69 14.09
C SER A 339 15.01 13.85 12.70
N GLU A 340 14.93 12.77 11.91
CA GLU A 340 14.62 12.85 10.48
C GLU A 340 13.72 11.70 10.02
N ILE A 341 12.79 12.03 9.11
CA ILE A 341 11.98 11.08 8.36
C ILE A 341 12.22 11.30 6.87
N HIS A 342 12.57 10.24 6.14
CA HIS A 342 13.05 10.32 4.76
C HIS A 342 12.02 9.73 3.79
N ILE A 343 11.93 10.30 2.59
CA ILE A 343 11.39 9.61 1.41
C ILE A 343 12.58 9.05 0.63
N SER A 344 12.89 7.79 0.86
CA SER A 344 14.09 7.13 0.36
C SER A 344 13.85 6.43 -0.98
N VAL A 345 14.81 6.53 -1.89
CA VAL A 345 14.82 5.82 -3.17
C VAL A 345 15.26 4.38 -2.95
N ARG A 346 14.43 3.43 -3.38
CA ARG A 346 14.73 1.99 -3.37
C ARG A 346 15.74 1.68 -4.48
N PHE A 347 16.68 0.78 -4.20
CA PHE A 347 17.74 0.33 -5.12
C PHE A 347 18.94 1.26 -5.35
N ASN A 348 19.25 2.16 -4.42
CA ASN A 348 20.52 2.90 -4.49
C ASN A 348 21.72 1.99 -4.16
N ALA A 349 22.61 1.79 -5.13
CA ALA A 349 23.86 1.02 -5.00
C ALA A 349 24.97 1.72 -4.18
N GLY A 350 24.74 2.95 -3.72
CA GLY A 350 25.70 3.69 -2.89
C GLY A 350 25.97 3.04 -1.52
N LYS A 351 27.20 3.25 -1.02
CA LYS A 351 27.67 2.76 0.29
C LYS A 351 27.08 3.50 1.50
N ASN A 352 26.56 4.71 1.28
CA ASN A 352 25.95 5.55 2.31
C ASN A 352 24.50 5.12 2.57
N TYR A 353 23.78 5.89 3.40
CA TYR A 353 22.33 5.76 3.52
C TYR A 353 21.62 5.86 2.15
N TYR A 354 20.33 5.51 2.10
CA TYR A 354 19.56 5.63 0.86
C TYR A 354 19.57 7.08 0.37
N GLN A 355 19.53 7.25 -0.96
CA GLN A 355 19.30 8.59 -1.50
C GLN A 355 17.87 8.97 -1.16
N SER A 356 17.66 10.20 -0.71
CA SER A 356 16.33 10.68 -0.35
C SER A 356 15.90 11.76 -1.34
N ILE A 357 14.63 11.71 -1.74
CA ILE A 357 14.01 12.79 -2.54
C ILE A 357 13.49 13.92 -1.65
N HIS A 358 13.23 13.62 -0.38
CA HIS A 358 12.85 14.59 0.64
C HIS A 358 13.28 14.10 2.02
N VAL A 359 13.66 15.03 2.90
CA VAL A 359 13.97 14.79 4.31
C VAL A 359 13.13 15.74 5.14
N LEU A 360 12.34 15.17 6.05
CA LEU A 360 11.54 15.89 7.03
C LEU A 360 12.30 15.91 8.37
N GLU A 361 12.81 17.07 8.74
CA GLU A 361 13.40 17.31 10.06
C GLU A 361 12.28 17.53 11.11
N LEU A 362 12.43 16.85 12.26
CA LEU A 362 11.52 16.87 13.41
C LEU A 362 11.95 17.84 14.51
#